data_AF-A0A849ECQ2-F1
#
_entry.id   AF-A0A849ECQ2-F1
#
_cell.length_a   1.000
_cell.length_b   1.000
_cell.length_c   1.000
_cell.angle_alpha   90.00
_cell.angle_beta   90.00
_cell.angle_gamma   90.00
#
_symmetry.space_group_name_H-M   'P 1'
#
loop_
_entity.id
_entity.type
_entity.pdbx_description
1 polymer ?
#
loop_
_entity_poly.entity_id
_entity_poly.type
_entity_poly.pdbx_seq_one_letter_code
_entity_poly.pdbx_strand_id
1 'polypeptide(L)' 'MAKVTNLNRYRKAKARTDKTRQAEENRARFGRTKTDKTLVTTRKTKASSHLDGHKLDKDNE' A
#
# COMPACT_ATOMS: atom_id res chain seq x y z
N MET A 1 -35.30 -2.82 32.54
CA MET A 1 -33.98 -3.39 32.86
C MET A 1 -32.92 -2.65 32.04
N ALA A 2 -32.10 -1.82 32.67
CA ALA A 2 -31.07 -1.07 31.96
C ALA A 2 -29.89 -1.99 31.58
N LYS A 3 -29.57 -2.11 30.29
CA LYS A 3 -28.35 -2.78 29.84
C LYS A 3 -27.15 -1.92 30.21
N VAL A 4 -26.50 -2.23 31.34
CA VAL A 4 -25.23 -1.60 31.72
C VAL A 4 -24.14 -2.11 30.77
N THR A 5 -23.85 -1.33 29.73
CA THR A 5 -22.78 -1.64 28.78
C THR A 5 -21.43 -1.25 29.37
N ASN A 6 -20.54 -2.23 29.53
CA ASN A 6 -19.20 -1.98 30.05
C ASN A 6 -18.35 -1.21 29.01
N LEU A 7 -18.16 0.09 29.25
CA LEU A 7 -17.41 1.00 28.38
C LEU A 7 -15.93 0.59 28.23
N ASN A 8 -15.34 -0.06 29.23
CA ASN A 8 -13.95 -0.53 29.14
C ASN A 8 -13.81 -1.66 28.13
N ARG A 9 -14.78 -2.59 28.08
CA ARG A 9 -14.80 -3.64 27.04
C ARG A 9 -14.97 -3.05 25.64
N TYR A 10 -15.86 -2.06 25.50
CA TYR A 10 -16.07 -1.36 24.24
C TYR A 10 -14.81 -0.63 23.75
N ARG A 11 -14.16 0.16 24.62
CA ARG A 11 -12.90 0.84 24.28
C ARG A 11 -11.80 -0.14 23.89
N LYS A 12 -11.68 -1.27 24.59
CA LYS A 12 -10.73 -2.34 24.24
C LYS A 12 -11.04 -2.97 22.89
N ALA A 13 -12.31 -3.19 22.56
CA ALA A 13 -12.71 -3.71 21.25
C ALA A 13 -12.34 -2.72 20.14
N LYS A 14 -12.70 -1.43 20.30
CA LYS A 14 -12.35 -0.36 19.36
C LYS A 14 -10.83 -0.23 19.15
N ALA A 15 -10.05 -0.26 20.23
CA ALA A 15 -8.60 -0.19 20.13
C ALA A 15 -7.99 -1.39 19.38
N ARG A 16 -8.59 -2.58 19.47
CA ARG A 16 -8.14 -3.75 18.69
C ARG A 16 -8.46 -3.59 17.21
N THR A 17 -9.67 -3.14 16.87
CA THR A 17 -10.08 -2.93 15.47
C THR A 17 -9.25 -1.85 14.78
N ASP A 18 -8.92 -0.78 15.51
CA ASP A 18 -8.09 0.29 14.97
C ASP A 18 -6.66 -0.21 14.69
N LYS A 19 -6.10 -1.04 15.59
CA LYS A 19 -4.79 -1.67 15.41
C LYS A 19 -4.76 -2.65 14.23
N THR A 20 -5.81 -3.45 14.03
CA THR A 20 -5.87 -4.38 12.89
C THR A 20 -5.94 -3.62 11.57
N ARG A 21 -6.75 -2.56 11.48
CA ARG A 21 -6.83 -1.71 10.30
C ARG A 21 -5.47 -1.07 9.96
N GLN A 22 -4.79 -0.52 10.96
CA GLN A 22 -3.44 0.03 10.76
C GLN A 22 -2.44 -1.03 10.30
N ALA A 23 -2.52 -2.25 10.84
CA ALA A 23 -1.65 -3.35 10.41
C ALA A 23 -1.91 -3.77 8.97
N GLU A 24 -3.18 -3.80 8.52
CA GLU A 24 -3.55 -4.08 7.14
C GLU A 24 -3.03 -2.99 6.19
N GLU A 25 -3.22 -1.73 6.55
CA GLU A 25 -2.66 -0.61 5.78
C GLU A 25 -1.13 -0.69 5.69
N ASN A 26 -0.46 -1.05 6.78
CA ASN A 26 0.99 -1.19 6.80
C ASN A 26 1.46 -2.43 6.01
N ARG A 27 0.70 -3.52 6.00
CA ARG A 27 0.98 -4.67 5.11
C ARG A 27 0.81 -4.27 3.65
N ALA A 28 -0.20 -3.49 3.30
CA ALA A 28 -0.38 -2.99 1.94
C ALA A 28 0.73 -2.02 1.52
N ARG A 29 1.11 -1.09 2.40
CA ARG A 29 2.16 -0.07 2.16
C ARG A 29 3.57 -0.66 2.18
N PHE A 30 3.86 -1.51 3.15
CA PHE A 30 5.22 -1.95 3.48
C PHE A 30 5.44 -3.46 3.42
N GLY A 31 4.38 -4.27 3.39
CA GLY A 31 4.44 -5.73 3.40
C GLY A 31 4.83 -6.38 2.07
N ARG A 32 5.16 -5.60 1.04
CA ARG A 32 5.78 -6.14 -0.17
C ARG A 32 7.17 -6.67 0.17
N THR A 33 7.43 -7.91 -0.23
CA THR A 33 8.76 -8.53 -0.08
C THR A 33 9.80 -7.78 -0.93
N LYS A 34 11.08 -7.92 -0.60
CA LYS A 34 12.16 -7.30 -1.40
C LYS A 34 12.08 -7.74 -2.87
N THR A 35 11.80 -9.01 -3.11
CA THR A 35 11.63 -9.61 -4.44
C THR A 35 10.48 -8.97 -5.21
N ASP A 36 9.32 -8.74 -4.58
CA ASP A 36 8.18 -8.09 -5.23
C ASP A 36 8.49 -6.63 -5.59
N LYS A 37 9.18 -5.91 -4.69
CA LYS A 37 9.62 -4.53 -4.95
C LYS A 37 10.55 -4.48 -6.16
N THR A 38 11.57 -5.34 -6.19
CA THR A 38 12.53 -5.42 -7.30
C THR A 38 11.84 -5.79 -8.61
N LEU A 39 10.93 -6.75 -8.61
CA LEU A 39 10.18 -7.15 -9.79
C LEU A 39 9.32 -6.00 -10.35
N VAL A 40 8.65 -5.24 -9.48
CA VAL A 40 7.88 -4.06 -9.88
C VAL A 40 8.79 -2.97 -10.45
N THR A 41 9.92 -2.68 -9.81
CA THR A 41 10.87 -1.67 -10.30
C THR A 41 11.44 -2.06 -11.66
N THR A 42 11.87 -3.31 -11.83
CA THR A 42 12.43 -3.79 -13.10
C THR A 42 11.41 -3.72 -14.22
N ARG A 43 10.15 -4.09 -13.95
CA ARG A 43 9.05 -3.94 -14.92
C ARG A 43 8.80 -2.49 -15.29
N LYS A 44 8.81 -1.58 -14.32
CA LYS A 44 8.64 -0.15 -14.55
C LYS A 44 9.77 0.41 -15.40
N THR A 45 11.02 0.10 -15.06
CA THR A 45 12.19 0.55 -15.83
C THR A 45 12.14 0.01 -17.27
N LYS A 46 11.83 -1.28 -17.46
CA LYS A 46 11.68 -1.86 -18.80
C LYS A 46 10.60 -1.14 -19.62
N ALA A 47 9.47 -0.82 -19.00
CA ALA A 47 8.40 -0.08 -19.67
C ALA A 47 8.84 1.34 -20.04
N SER A 48 9.50 2.06 -19.13
CA SER A 48 10.07 3.38 -19.41
C SER A 48 11.09 3.33 -20.55
N SER A 49 12.10 2.44 -20.47
CA SER A 49 13.12 2.31 -21.51
C SER A 49 12.53 1.89 -22.86
N HIS A 50 11.47 1.07 -22.87
CA HIS A 50 10.76 0.73 -24.10
C HIS A 50 10.10 1.98 -24.72
N LEU A 51 9.41 2.78 -23.91
CA LEU A 51 8.79 4.02 -24.38
C LEU A 51 9.84 5.05 -24.84
N ASP A 52 10.93 5.19 -24.09
CA ASP A 52 12.04 6.10 -24.43
C ASP A 52 12.69 5.71 -25.76
N GLY A 53 12.90 4.41 -26.02
CA GLY A 53 13.44 3.92 -27.30
C GLY A 53 12.51 4.14 -28.50
N HIS A 54 11.20 4.30 -28.27
CA HIS A 54 10.21 4.64 -29.31
C HIS A 54 9.88 6.13 -29.36
N LYS A 55 10.52 6.94 -28.52
CA LYS A 55 10.33 8.39 -28.51
C LYS A 55 11.09 8.96 -29.72
N LEU A 56 10.35 9.41 -30.73
CA LEU A 56 10.87 10.37 -31.69
C LEU A 56 11.00 11.69 -30.94
N ASP A 57 12.21 12.13 -30.62
CA ASP A 57 12.43 13.50 -30.19
C ASP A 57 11.93 14.41 -31.31
N LYS A 58 10.86 15.17 -31.02
CA LYS A 58 10.34 16.20 -31.92
C LYS A 58 11.25 17.43 -31.86
N ASP A 59 12.53 17.23 -32.15
CA ASP A 59 13.48 18.30 -32.43
C ASP A 59 13.90 18.14 -33.90
N ASN A 60 12.95 18.38 -34.79
CA ASN A 60 13.22 18.83 -36.15
C ASN A 60 12.43 20.13 -36.33
N GLU A 61 12.99 21.21 -35.79
CA GLU A 61 12.72 22.58 -36.22
C GLU A 61 14.04 23.22 -36.64
#